data_AF-A0A7J3FCZ7-F1
#
_entry.id   AF-A0A7J3FCZ7-F1
#
_cell.length_a   1.000
_cell.length_b   1.000
_cell.length_c   1.000
_cell.angle_alpha   90.00
_cell.angle_beta   90.00
_cell.angle_gamma   90.00
#
_symmetry.space_group_name_H-M   'P 1'
#
loop_
_entity.id
_entity.type
_entity.pdbx_description
1 polymer ?
#
loop_
_entity_poly.entity_id
_entity_poly.type
_entity_poly.pdbx_seq_one_letter_code
_entity_poly.pdbx_strand_id
1 'polypeptide(L)'
;MKQRISYFQMCQREGVLLRKGMNFRLGKTYSVILMNVQPSAPYRDRIEENGRVIIYEGHDNPRPPVGKSPKEVDQELRNRDGSLTQNGLFYEAALKYKEGKTAPELVRVYEKIERNVWVYKGLFKLVDAWTERSGGRRVFKFRLELVQADH
;
A
#
# COMPACT_ATOMS: atom_id res chain seq x y z
N MET A 1 -18.00 -16.24 2.80
CA MET A 1 -18.33 -14.80 2.78
C MET A 1 -17.15 -14.00 3.30
N LYS A 2 -16.75 -12.90 2.63
CA LYS A 2 -15.68 -12.02 3.14
C LYS A 2 -16.23 -11.16 4.28
N GLN A 3 -15.56 -11.17 5.43
CA GLN A 3 -16.01 -10.45 6.62
C GLN A 3 -15.88 -8.93 6.43
N ARG A 4 -16.99 -8.20 6.60
CA ARG A 4 -17.01 -6.73 6.65
C ARG A 4 -16.69 -6.30 8.07
N ILE A 5 -15.69 -5.43 8.24
CA ILE A 5 -15.23 -4.94 9.54
C ILE A 5 -15.18 -3.41 9.55
N SER A 6 -15.38 -2.81 10.72
CA SER A 6 -15.19 -1.37 10.93
C SER A 6 -13.70 -1.01 10.95
N TYR A 7 -13.39 0.28 10.77
CA TYR A 7 -12.02 0.78 10.98
C TYR A 7 -11.47 0.44 12.38
N PHE A 8 -12.31 0.52 13.41
CA PHE A 8 -11.91 0.18 14.78
C PHE A 8 -11.57 -1.31 14.92
N GLN A 9 -12.41 -2.20 14.39
CA GLN A 9 -12.16 -3.64 14.39
C GLN A 9 -10.89 -3.99 13.61
N MET A 10 -10.64 -3.33 12.48
CA MET A 10 -9.40 -3.48 11.71
C MET A 10 -8.16 -3.07 12.53
N CYS A 11 -8.21 -1.91 13.21
CA CYS A 11 -7.12 -1.46 14.08
C CYS A 11 -6.90 -2.41 15.26
N GLN A 12 -7.99 -2.91 15.88
CA GLN A 12 -7.91 -3.89 16.97
C GLN A 12 -7.24 -5.18 16.49
N ARG A 13 -7.60 -5.66 15.30
CA ARG A 13 -6.98 -6.86 14.68
C ARG A 13 -5.50 -6.67 14.40
N GLU A 14 -5.10 -5.48 13.95
CA GLU A 14 -3.69 -5.17 13.71
C GLU A 14 -2.93 -4.77 14.98
N GLY A 15 -3.63 -4.49 16.09
CA GLY A 15 -3.04 -4.09 17.37
C GLY A 15 -2.48 -2.67 17.39
N VAL A 16 -2.77 -1.87 16.37
CA VAL A 16 -2.21 -0.52 16.16
C VAL A 16 -3.22 0.36 15.42
N LEU A 17 -3.15 1.67 15.62
CA LEU A 17 -3.95 2.63 14.85
C LEU A 17 -3.35 2.83 13.45
N LEU A 18 -4.09 2.43 12.42
CA LEU A 18 -3.66 2.51 11.02
C LEU A 18 -3.95 3.91 10.43
N ARG A 19 -3.10 4.88 10.77
CA ARG A 19 -3.26 6.29 10.36
C ARG A 19 -2.83 6.57 8.92
N LYS A 20 -2.10 5.65 8.28
CA LYS A 20 -1.58 5.78 6.92
C LYS A 20 -2.19 4.70 6.02
N GLY A 21 -2.28 5.01 4.72
CA GLY A 21 -2.72 4.04 3.71
C GLY A 21 -1.80 2.83 3.59
N MET A 22 -0.50 3.00 3.89
CA MET A 22 0.50 1.93 3.88
C MET A 22 1.34 1.99 5.15
N ASN A 23 1.66 0.82 5.69
CA ASN A 23 2.28 0.65 6.99
C ASN A 23 3.27 -0.52 6.95
N PHE A 24 4.56 -0.20 6.85
CA PHE A 24 5.66 -1.14 6.73
C PHE A 24 6.02 -1.71 8.10
N ARG A 25 5.90 -3.03 8.27
CA ARG A 25 6.35 -3.80 9.44
C ARG A 25 6.18 -3.09 10.79
N LEU A 26 4.96 -2.70 11.16
CA LEU A 26 4.63 -2.02 12.43
C LEU A 26 4.89 -2.91 13.67
N GLY A 27 6.14 -3.27 13.92
CA GLY A 27 6.54 -4.26 14.93
C GLY A 27 6.18 -5.71 14.57
N LYS A 28 5.89 -5.97 13.29
CA LYS A 28 5.40 -7.28 12.81
C LYS A 28 6.25 -7.82 11.66
N THR A 29 6.10 -9.11 11.39
CA THR A 29 6.74 -9.81 10.27
C THR A 29 6.07 -9.53 8.91
N TYR A 30 5.01 -8.73 8.90
CA TYR A 30 4.25 -8.35 7.72
C TYR A 30 3.90 -6.85 7.76
N SER A 31 3.58 -6.32 6.59
CA SER A 31 3.12 -4.95 6.37
C SER A 31 1.61 -4.89 6.11
N VAL A 32 1.01 -3.71 6.22
CA VAL A 32 -0.43 -3.49 6.02
C VAL A 32 -0.69 -2.39 5.01
N ILE A 33 -1.55 -2.67 4.04
CA ILE A 33 -2.06 -1.70 3.08
C ILE A 33 -3.58 -1.57 3.19
N LEU A 34 -4.04 -0.33 3.12
CA LEU A 34 -5.42 0.11 3.03
C LEU A 34 -5.63 0.63 1.60
N MET A 35 -6.39 -0.11 0.80
CA MET A 35 -6.65 0.19 -0.61
C MET A 35 -8.07 0.69 -0.84
N ASN A 36 -8.28 1.39 -1.97
CA ASN A 36 -9.60 1.82 -2.39
C ASN A 36 -9.69 1.90 -3.94
N VAL A 37 -10.55 1.07 -4.54
CA VAL A 37 -10.77 1.02 -6.00
C VAL A 37 -11.98 1.82 -6.48
N GLN A 38 -12.65 2.54 -5.58
CA GLN A 38 -13.80 3.36 -5.95
C GLN A 38 -13.38 4.46 -6.95
N PRO A 39 -14.23 4.83 -7.93
CA PRO A 39 -13.86 5.84 -8.95
C PRO A 39 -13.41 7.20 -8.37
N SER A 40 -13.99 7.59 -7.24
CA SER A 40 -13.67 8.82 -6.51
C SER A 40 -12.46 8.71 -5.59
N ALA A 41 -11.81 7.53 -5.51
CA ALA A 41 -10.62 7.35 -4.69
C ALA A 41 -9.47 8.25 -5.19
N PRO A 42 -8.69 8.84 -4.27
CA PRO A 42 -7.60 9.75 -4.63
C PRO A 42 -6.38 9.03 -5.22
N TYR A 43 -6.31 7.71 -5.09
CA TYR A 43 -5.25 6.86 -5.60
C TYR A 43 -5.83 5.90 -6.63
N ARG A 44 -5.05 5.55 -7.65
CA ARG A 44 -5.49 4.66 -8.73
C ARG A 44 -5.04 3.23 -8.46
N ASP A 45 -5.63 2.64 -7.42
CA ASP A 45 -5.45 1.22 -7.10
C ASP A 45 -6.21 0.35 -8.10
N ARG A 46 -5.67 -0.82 -8.42
CA ARG A 46 -6.30 -1.80 -9.31
C ARG A 46 -6.31 -3.18 -8.69
N ILE A 47 -7.36 -3.93 -9.02
CA ILE A 47 -7.46 -5.35 -8.76
C ILE A 47 -7.48 -6.04 -10.12
N GLU A 48 -6.56 -6.97 -10.31
CA GLU A 48 -6.34 -7.71 -11.55
C GLU A 48 -6.43 -9.22 -11.26
N GLU A 49 -6.47 -10.03 -12.32
CA GLU A 49 -6.48 -11.52 -12.23
C GLU A 49 -7.50 -12.07 -11.20
N ASN A 50 -8.75 -11.63 -11.28
CA ASN A 50 -9.83 -12.07 -10.39
C ASN A 50 -9.54 -11.87 -8.89
N GLY A 51 -8.77 -10.85 -8.54
CA GLY A 51 -8.41 -10.57 -7.14
C GLY A 51 -7.07 -11.14 -6.69
N ARG A 52 -6.35 -11.84 -7.56
CA ARG A 52 -5.04 -12.43 -7.25
C ARG A 52 -3.92 -11.41 -7.35
N VAL A 53 -4.09 -10.37 -8.16
CA VAL A 53 -3.09 -9.31 -8.32
C VAL A 53 -3.68 -7.98 -7.87
N ILE A 54 -2.89 -7.21 -7.12
CA ILE A 54 -3.21 -5.84 -6.75
C ILE A 54 -2.08 -4.94 -7.24
N ILE A 55 -2.44 -3.88 -7.95
CA ILE A 55 -1.54 -2.76 -8.22
C ILE A 55 -1.92 -1.62 -7.29
N TYR A 56 -1.07 -1.35 -6.31
CA TYR A 56 -1.29 -0.32 -5.31
C TYR A 56 -0.47 0.93 -5.64
N GLU A 57 -1.09 2.11 -5.59
CA GLU A 57 -0.36 3.36 -5.70
C GLU A 57 0.21 3.77 -4.34
N GLY A 58 1.46 4.20 -4.32
CA GLY A 58 2.09 4.74 -3.13
C GLY A 58 1.34 5.94 -2.57
N HIS A 59 1.70 6.36 -1.36
CA HIS A 59 1.06 7.50 -0.72
C HIS A 59 1.78 8.83 -0.98
N ASP A 60 1.04 9.93 -0.84
CA ASP A 60 1.58 11.28 -1.02
C ASP A 60 2.38 11.75 0.20
N ASN A 61 3.29 12.70 -0.01
CA ASN A 61 3.92 13.41 1.10
C ASN A 61 2.82 14.24 1.81
N PRO A 62 2.57 14.00 3.11
CA PRO A 62 1.55 14.74 3.86
C PRO A 62 1.90 16.23 4.08
N ARG A 63 3.15 16.62 3.81
CA ARG A 63 3.66 17.99 3.96
C ARG A 63 4.36 18.42 2.66
N PRO A 64 3.59 18.68 1.58
CA PRO A 64 4.15 19.18 0.33
C PRO A 64 4.79 20.57 0.53
N PRO A 65 5.61 21.04 -0.44
CA PRO A 65 6.10 22.42 -0.47
C PRO A 65 4.96 23.45 -0.31
N VAL A 66 5.30 24.61 0.26
CA VAL A 66 4.33 25.71 0.46
C VAL A 66 3.70 26.09 -0.88
N GLY A 67 2.37 26.23 -0.89
CA GLY A 67 1.61 26.58 -2.10
C GLY A 67 1.33 25.41 -3.05
N LYS A 68 1.67 24.17 -2.67
CA LYS A 68 1.36 22.96 -3.44
C LYS A 68 0.47 22.01 -2.65
N SER A 69 -0.47 21.36 -3.33
CA SER A 69 -1.20 20.23 -2.78
C SER A 69 -0.38 18.93 -2.91
N PRO A 70 -0.65 17.89 -2.10
CA PRO A 70 0.09 16.62 -2.16
C PRO A 70 0.04 15.93 -3.53
N LYS A 71 -1.02 16.19 -4.32
CA LYS A 71 -1.24 15.63 -5.66
C LYS A 71 -0.59 16.43 -6.79
N GLU A 72 0.10 17.52 -6.49
CA GLU A 72 0.87 18.30 -7.48
C GLU A 72 2.36 17.99 -7.47
N VAL A 73 2.83 17.18 -6.52
CA VAL A 73 4.25 16.87 -6.33
C VAL A 73 4.52 15.38 -6.42
N ASP A 74 5.70 15.05 -6.92
CA ASP A 74 6.16 13.67 -7.02
C ASP A 74 6.16 12.99 -5.65
N GLN A 75 5.86 11.71 -5.63
CA GLN A 75 6.01 10.91 -4.42
C GLN A 75 7.48 10.70 -4.09
N GLU A 76 7.83 10.83 -2.81
CA GLU A 76 9.21 10.83 -2.35
C GLU A 76 9.65 9.46 -1.84
N LEU A 77 10.88 9.06 -2.18
CA LEU A 77 11.51 7.85 -1.66
C LEU A 77 12.05 8.05 -0.23
N ARG A 78 12.52 9.26 0.07
CA ARG A 78 13.16 9.62 1.33
C ARG A 78 12.52 10.87 1.94
N ASN A 79 12.46 10.91 3.26
CA ASN A 79 12.14 12.11 4.01
C ASN A 79 13.31 13.11 3.90
N ARG A 80 13.08 14.35 4.36
CA ARG A 80 14.12 15.40 4.36
C ARG A 80 15.35 15.06 5.20
N ASP A 81 15.19 14.23 6.22
CA ASP A 81 16.29 13.74 7.08
C ASP A 81 17.07 12.57 6.45
N GLY A 82 16.74 12.16 5.22
CA GLY A 82 17.37 11.06 4.50
C GLY A 82 16.82 9.67 4.82
N SER A 83 16.01 9.51 5.87
CA SER A 83 15.33 8.24 6.16
C SER A 83 14.32 7.88 5.07
N LEU A 84 14.01 6.59 4.89
CA LEU A 84 13.03 6.16 3.89
C LEU A 84 11.60 6.55 4.29
N THR A 85 10.81 6.99 3.30
CA THR A 85 9.36 7.09 3.45
C THR A 85 8.74 5.68 3.49
N GLN A 86 7.42 5.58 3.69
CA GLN A 86 6.77 4.27 3.51
C GLN A 86 6.90 3.79 2.07
N ASN A 87 6.77 4.68 1.07
CA ASN A 87 7.07 4.34 -0.31
C ASN A 87 8.50 3.79 -0.44
N GLY A 88 9.48 4.46 0.16
CA GLY A 88 10.88 4.01 0.15
C GLY A 88 11.09 2.62 0.73
N LEU A 89 10.47 2.34 1.89
CA LEU A 89 10.58 1.03 2.55
C LEU A 89 9.96 -0.10 1.71
N PHE A 90 8.75 0.12 1.17
CA PHE A 90 8.12 -0.86 0.29
C PHE A 90 8.90 -1.03 -1.02
N TYR A 91 9.37 0.06 -1.61
CA TYR A 91 10.10 0.05 -2.87
C TYR A 91 11.41 -0.73 -2.74
N GLU A 92 12.20 -0.45 -1.71
CA GLU A 92 13.43 -1.18 -1.45
C GLU A 92 13.18 -2.66 -1.16
N ALA A 93 12.13 -3.00 -0.40
CA ALA A 93 11.76 -4.39 -0.13
C ALA A 93 11.38 -5.16 -1.40
N ALA A 94 10.61 -4.54 -2.30
CA ALA A 94 10.24 -5.13 -3.58
C ALA A 94 11.47 -5.38 -4.47
N LEU A 95 12.38 -4.39 -4.58
CA LEU A 95 13.60 -4.54 -5.37
C LEU A 95 14.53 -5.61 -4.82
N LYS A 96 14.73 -5.68 -3.49
CA LYS A 96 15.52 -6.74 -2.87
C LYS A 96 14.97 -8.13 -3.16
N TYR A 97 13.65 -8.30 -3.14
CA TYR A 97 13.03 -9.56 -3.53
C TYR A 97 13.24 -9.86 -5.02
N LYS A 98 13.02 -8.88 -5.90
CA LYS A 98 13.20 -9.01 -7.36
C LYS A 98 14.63 -9.38 -7.75
N GLU A 99 15.61 -8.91 -6.98
CA GLU A 99 17.03 -9.25 -7.12
C GLU A 99 17.41 -10.59 -6.45
N GLY A 100 16.46 -11.31 -5.85
CA GLY A 100 16.70 -12.59 -5.17
C GLY A 100 17.44 -12.48 -3.83
N LYS A 101 17.56 -11.27 -3.26
CA LYS A 101 18.33 -11.02 -2.03
C LYS A 101 17.56 -11.34 -0.75
N THR A 102 16.24 -11.27 -0.79
CA THR A 102 15.37 -11.53 0.37
C THR A 102 14.11 -12.27 -0.05
N ALA A 103 13.43 -12.90 0.91
CA ALA A 103 12.04 -13.32 0.73
C ALA A 103 11.14 -12.08 0.45
N PRO A 104 9.97 -12.26 -0.20
CA PRO A 104 9.07 -11.15 -0.48
C PRO A 104 8.46 -10.61 0.81
N GLU A 105 8.22 -9.29 0.85
CA GLU A 105 7.47 -8.70 1.95
C GLU A 105 6.03 -9.21 1.92
N LEU A 106 5.56 -9.73 3.06
CA LEU A 106 4.18 -10.16 3.22
C LEU A 106 3.31 -8.95 3.59
N VAL A 107 2.20 -8.77 2.88
CA VAL A 107 1.34 -7.60 3.01
C VAL A 107 -0.11 -8.02 3.21
N ARG A 108 -0.69 -7.65 4.35
CA ARG A 108 -2.14 -7.75 4.56
C ARG A 108 -2.83 -6.59 3.86
N VAL A 109 -3.83 -6.90 3.05
CA VAL A 109 -4.58 -5.88 2.31
C VAL A 109 -6.01 -5.78 2.82
N TYR A 110 -6.43 -4.55 3.10
CA TYR A 110 -7.81 -4.21 3.43
C TYR A 110 -8.37 -3.26 2.37
N GLU A 111 -9.52 -3.59 1.80
CA GLU A 111 -10.21 -2.76 0.82
C GLU A 111 -11.32 -1.97 1.50
N LYS A 112 -11.35 -0.66 1.25
CA LYS A 112 -12.47 0.19 1.66
C LYS A 112 -13.63 0.03 0.69
N ILE A 113 -14.75 -0.50 1.17
CA ILE A 113 -15.96 -0.68 0.35
C ILE A 113 -17.01 0.40 0.59
N GLU A 114 -17.08 0.95 1.81
CA GLU A 114 -17.99 2.06 2.17
C GLU A 114 -17.35 2.95 3.26
N ARG A 115 -18.04 4.02 3.66
CA ARG A 115 -17.58 4.87 4.77
C ARG A 115 -17.40 4.02 6.03
N ASN A 116 -16.18 3.95 6.54
CA ASN A 116 -15.79 3.17 7.72
C ASN A 116 -15.96 1.64 7.59
N VAL A 117 -16.27 1.10 6.41
CA VAL A 117 -16.42 -0.34 6.18
C VAL A 117 -15.28 -0.87 5.34
N TRP A 118 -14.59 -1.88 5.86
CA TRP A 118 -13.42 -2.51 5.26
C TRP A 118 -13.64 -4.00 5.09
N VAL A 119 -12.97 -4.58 4.10
CA VAL A 119 -12.92 -6.03 3.88
C VAL A 119 -11.47 -6.47 3.81
N TYR A 120 -11.13 -7.53 4.56
CA TYR A 120 -9.83 -8.17 4.43
C TYR A 120 -9.74 -8.94 3.11
N LYS A 121 -8.77 -8.59 2.27
CA LYS A 121 -8.58 -9.17 0.94
C LYS A 121 -7.66 -10.39 0.95
N GLY A 122 -6.82 -10.52 1.97
CA GLY A 122 -5.88 -11.63 2.10
C GLY A 122 -4.46 -11.14 2.42
N LEU A 123 -3.56 -12.11 2.45
CA LEU A 123 -2.12 -11.91 2.57
C LEU A 123 -1.51 -11.98 1.16
N PHE A 124 -0.70 -11.00 0.81
CA PHE A 124 -0.08 -10.87 -0.51
C PHE A 124 1.44 -10.82 -0.36
N LYS A 125 2.17 -11.22 -1.40
CA LYS A 125 3.60 -11.02 -1.58
C LYS A 125 3.80 -9.72 -2.35
N LEU A 126 4.66 -8.84 -1.85
CA LEU A 126 5.16 -7.71 -2.62
C LEU A 126 6.24 -8.21 -3.58
N VAL A 127 5.91 -8.27 -4.87
CA VAL A 127 6.75 -8.93 -5.88
C VAL A 127 7.46 -7.96 -6.81
N ASP A 128 6.92 -6.75 -6.99
CA ASP A 128 7.56 -5.72 -7.83
C ASP A 128 7.17 -4.30 -7.39
N ALA A 129 7.99 -3.33 -7.76
CA ALA A 129 7.70 -1.91 -7.62
C ALA A 129 8.35 -1.08 -8.74
N TRP A 130 7.64 -0.05 -9.20
CA TRP A 130 8.14 0.89 -10.20
C TRP A 130 7.62 2.30 -9.92
N THR A 131 8.08 3.25 -10.73
CA THR A 131 7.49 4.59 -10.77
C THR A 131 6.92 4.86 -12.15
N GLU A 132 5.82 5.60 -12.23
CA GLU A 132 5.21 6.03 -13.48
C GLU A 132 4.68 7.46 -13.39
N ARG A 133 4.50 8.13 -14.54
CA ARG A 133 3.84 9.43 -14.58
C ARG A 133 2.32 9.23 -14.54
N SER A 134 1.67 9.88 -13.58
CA SER A 134 0.21 9.87 -13.42
C SER A 134 -0.23 11.26 -12.95
N GLY A 135 -1.20 11.88 -13.63
CA GLY A 135 -1.71 13.20 -13.27
C GLY A 135 -0.65 14.30 -13.23
N GLY A 136 0.36 14.24 -14.10
CA GLY A 136 1.43 15.25 -14.20
C GLY A 136 2.64 15.06 -13.28
N ARG A 137 2.59 14.12 -12.33
CA ARG A 137 3.66 13.83 -11.37
C ARG A 137 4.10 12.36 -11.43
N ARG A 138 5.22 12.02 -10.80
CA ARG A 138 5.69 10.64 -10.59
C ARG A 138 5.06 10.04 -9.34
N VAL A 139 4.54 8.83 -9.47
CA VAL A 139 3.98 8.04 -8.37
C VAL A 139 4.67 6.68 -8.30
N PHE A 140 4.72 6.08 -7.11
CA PHE A 140 5.12 4.69 -6.93
C PHE A 140 3.94 3.77 -7.22
N LYS A 141 4.24 2.63 -7.82
CA LYS A 141 3.32 1.51 -7.98
C LYS A 141 3.95 0.25 -7.39
N PHE A 142 3.12 -0.53 -6.72
CA PHE A 142 3.52 -1.77 -6.06
C PHE A 142 2.64 -2.90 -6.57
N ARG A 143 3.27 -3.96 -7.09
CA ARG A 143 2.57 -5.18 -7.51
C ARG A 143 2.59 -6.20 -6.40
N LEU A 144 1.39 -6.61 -6.00
CA LEU A 144 1.13 -7.54 -4.93
C LEU A 144 0.44 -8.77 -5.50
N GLU A 145 0.94 -9.96 -5.18
CA GLU A 145 0.34 -11.24 -5.58
C GLU A 145 -0.20 -11.99 -4.37
N LEU A 146 -1.42 -12.48 -4.46
CA LEU A 146 -2.06 -13.23 -3.37
C LEU A 146 -1.20 -14.44 -3.01
N VAL A 147 -0.86 -14.59 -1.73
CA VAL A 147 -0.29 -15.84 -1.22
C VAL A 147 -1.35 -16.91 -1.47
N GLN A 148 -1.00 -17.97 -2.20
CA GLN A 148 -1.88 -19.09 -2.53
C GLN A 148 -2.81 -19.38 -1.35
N ALA A 149 -4.12 -19.28 -1.58
CA ALA A 149 -5.07 -19.78 -0.59
C ALA A 149 -4.88 -21.29 -0.58
N ASP A 150 -4.41 -21.85 0.53
CA ASP A 150 -4.46 -23.30 0.72
C ASP A 150 -5.91 -23.74 0.41
N HIS A 151 -6.04 -24.57 -0.62
CA HIS A 151 -7.30 -25.16 -1.05
C HIS A 151 -7.78 -26.20 -0.04
#